data_AF-E1RIQ3-F1
#
_entry.id   AF-E1RIQ3-F1
#
_cell.length_a   1.000
_cell.length_b   1.000
_cell.length_c   1.000
_cell.angle_alpha   90.00
_cell.angle_beta   90.00
_cell.angle_gamma   90.00
#
_symmetry.space_group_name_H-M   'P 1'
#
loop_
_entity.id
_entity.type
_entity.pdbx_description
1 polymer ?
#
loop_
_entity_poly.entity_id
_entity_poly.type
_entity_poly.pdbx_seq_one_letter_code
_entity_poly.pdbx_strand_id
1 'polypeptide(L)'
;MKIMAKPLPTTVVGSYPAVKAKGFKSLLDPEKEALETAVSDQIEAGIDIISTGQVRGDMISTIISRLPGISGQEVKGLIKPASGPITVSDTKYAVSKHGKVKAMFAGPSTIAHALKIKTPMYRDRDEIIPDITSALVREAGYLQETGITILQIDEPILSTGIANMNVAYESIRSIAGSLRVPTCLHVCGNIGSIIDVLLKMPVDIIDLEFANNPDNLETISKNEIRDKIIGYGVVDSADTNIDPVKTIISRIEKGVDLFGPEKLLIDPDCGLRMHERSVAFGKLKNMTEAAETVRIQL
;
A
#
# COMPACT_ATOMS: atom_id res chain seq x y z
N MET A 1 -10.36 3.99 -16.85
CA MET A 1 -8.95 4.31 -17.12
C MET A 1 -8.18 3.00 -17.02
N LYS A 2 -7.48 2.53 -18.06
CA LYS A 2 -6.78 1.23 -17.97
C LYS A 2 -5.54 1.39 -17.08
N ILE A 3 -5.64 0.94 -15.83
CA ILE A 3 -4.50 0.78 -14.90
C ILE A 3 -3.38 -0.05 -15.57
N MET A 4 -3.79 -1.02 -16.38
CA MET A 4 -2.92 -2.00 -17.01
C MET A 4 -2.66 -1.64 -18.48
N ALA A 5 -1.45 -1.19 -18.77
CA ALA A 5 -0.96 -0.95 -20.13
C ALA A 5 -0.41 -2.23 -20.79
N LYS A 6 -0.10 -3.25 -19.99
CA LYS A 6 0.36 -4.58 -20.36
C LYS A 6 -0.18 -5.60 -19.33
N PRO A 7 -0.28 -6.90 -19.66
CA PRO A 7 -0.61 -7.92 -18.67
C PRO A 7 0.47 -8.05 -17.59
N LEU A 8 0.06 -8.47 -16.39
CA LEU A 8 0.95 -8.71 -15.24
C LEU A 8 1.90 -7.54 -14.88
N PRO A 9 1.48 -6.26 -14.86
CA PRO A 9 2.36 -5.17 -14.46
C PRO A 9 2.85 -5.37 -13.03
N THR A 10 4.04 -4.89 -12.73
CA THR A 10 4.63 -5.01 -11.39
C THR A 10 4.48 -3.72 -10.57
N THR A 11 4.29 -3.88 -9.27
CA THR A 11 4.33 -2.78 -8.29
C THR A 11 4.95 -3.25 -6.99
N VAL A 12 4.91 -2.40 -5.97
CA VAL A 12 5.31 -2.70 -4.60
C VAL A 12 4.18 -2.33 -3.67
N VAL A 13 4.02 -2.96 -2.51
CA VAL A 13 3.00 -2.54 -1.53
C VAL A 13 3.22 -1.09 -1.08
N GLY A 14 4.44 -0.75 -0.64
CA GLY A 14 4.76 0.63 -0.31
C GLY A 14 6.14 0.80 0.27
N SER A 15 6.36 0.31 1.49
CA SER A 15 7.58 0.61 2.25
C SER A 15 8.82 -0.14 1.75
N TYR A 16 9.98 0.50 1.85
CA TYR A 16 11.28 -0.01 1.40
C TYR A 16 12.36 0.31 2.45
N PRO A 17 13.47 -0.46 2.53
CA PRO A 17 14.54 -0.19 3.50
C PRO A 17 15.14 1.21 3.33
N ALA A 18 15.18 1.97 4.43
CA ALA A 18 15.79 3.30 4.44
C ALA A 18 17.32 3.19 4.57
N VAL A 19 18.06 3.87 3.69
CA VAL A 19 19.51 4.01 3.83
C VAL A 19 19.84 5.23 4.70
N LYS A 20 20.87 5.11 5.53
CA LYS A 20 21.36 6.25 6.34
C LYS A 20 22.12 7.22 5.44
N ALA A 21 21.66 8.47 5.41
CA ALA A 21 22.32 9.50 4.63
C ALA A 21 23.73 9.82 5.14
N LYS A 22 24.66 10.11 4.22
CA LYS A 22 26.05 10.46 4.55
C LYS A 22 26.45 11.83 3.98
N GLY A 23 27.15 12.62 4.79
CA GLY A 23 27.77 13.89 4.36
C GLY A 23 26.89 15.13 4.50
N PHE A 24 27.38 16.27 4.01
CA PHE A 24 26.80 17.59 4.31
C PHE A 24 25.36 17.82 3.81
N LYS A 25 24.91 17.11 2.77
CA LYS A 25 23.55 17.26 2.25
C LYS A 25 22.47 16.69 3.19
N SER A 26 22.83 15.75 4.07
CA SER A 26 21.89 15.19 5.06
C SER A 26 21.54 16.14 6.20
N LEU A 27 22.29 17.23 6.37
CA LEU A 27 22.01 18.27 7.36
C LEU A 27 20.74 19.08 7.02
N LEU A 28 20.36 19.15 5.75
CA LEU A 28 19.19 19.90 5.29
C LEU A 28 17.94 19.02 5.18
N ASP A 29 18.10 17.79 4.67
CA ASP A 29 17.04 16.79 4.58
C ASP A 29 17.67 15.39 4.75
N PRO A 30 17.63 14.81 5.95
CA PRO A 30 18.32 13.56 6.25
C PRO A 30 17.67 12.34 5.59
N GLU A 31 16.39 12.39 5.21
CA GLU A 31 15.69 11.28 4.58
C GLU A 31 15.64 11.38 3.05
N LYS A 32 16.11 12.50 2.48
CA LYS A 32 16.18 12.68 1.02
C LYS A 32 16.97 11.57 0.34
N GLU A 33 18.16 11.23 0.83
CA GLU A 33 19.00 10.18 0.24
C GLU A 33 18.28 8.82 0.28
N ALA A 34 17.53 8.54 1.34
CA ALA A 34 16.73 7.32 1.43
C ALA A 34 15.62 7.29 0.39
N LEU A 35 14.95 8.42 0.13
CA LEU A 35 13.90 8.53 -0.88
C LEU A 35 14.48 8.36 -2.28
N GLU A 36 15.58 9.05 -2.59
CA GLU A 36 16.27 8.96 -3.88
C GLU A 36 16.71 7.52 -4.15
N THR A 37 17.25 6.84 -3.12
CA THR A 37 17.67 5.44 -3.21
C THR A 37 16.51 4.49 -3.42
N ALA A 38 15.42 4.61 -2.63
CA ALA A 38 14.27 3.73 -2.76
C ALA A 38 13.59 3.86 -4.14
N VAL A 39 13.54 5.08 -4.69
CA VAL A 39 13.03 5.34 -6.04
C VAL A 39 13.96 4.75 -7.10
N SER A 40 15.27 4.97 -6.99
CA SER A 40 16.26 4.43 -7.94
C SER A 40 16.23 2.90 -7.97
N ASP A 41 16.25 2.27 -6.80
CA ASP A 41 16.24 0.81 -6.67
C ASP A 41 15.01 0.17 -7.33
N GLN A 42 13.83 0.75 -7.15
CA GLN A 42 12.61 0.25 -7.77
C GLN A 42 12.63 0.40 -9.30
N ILE A 43 13.14 1.53 -9.81
CA ILE A 43 13.30 1.74 -11.26
C ILE A 43 14.31 0.74 -11.83
N GLU A 44 15.47 0.59 -11.18
CA GLU A 44 16.53 -0.34 -11.59
C GLU A 44 16.11 -1.81 -11.50
N ALA A 45 15.26 -2.16 -10.54
CA ALA A 45 14.65 -3.48 -10.45
C ALA A 45 13.61 -3.73 -11.55
N GLY A 46 13.16 -2.71 -12.29
CA GLY A 46 12.20 -2.85 -13.38
C GLY A 46 10.73 -2.84 -12.93
N ILE A 47 10.43 -2.19 -11.80
CA ILE A 47 9.06 -2.04 -11.30
C ILE A 47 8.25 -1.09 -12.20
N ASP A 48 7.07 -1.53 -12.66
CA ASP A 48 6.24 -0.74 -13.58
C ASP A 48 5.57 0.45 -12.89
N ILE A 49 5.11 0.27 -11.65
CA ILE A 49 4.45 1.31 -10.83
C ILE A 49 5.18 1.38 -9.48
N ILE A 50 6.00 2.42 -9.30
CA ILE A 50 6.87 2.57 -8.11
C ILE A 50 6.14 3.27 -6.96
N SER A 51 6.70 3.23 -5.76
CA SER A 51 6.31 4.03 -4.60
C SER A 51 7.43 4.99 -4.16
N THR A 52 7.15 5.79 -3.13
CA THR A 52 8.17 6.61 -2.43
C THR A 52 9.03 5.80 -1.44
N GLY A 53 8.75 4.50 -1.26
CA GLY A 53 9.39 3.65 -0.25
C GLY A 53 8.98 3.98 1.20
N GLN A 54 8.14 5.01 1.43
CA GLN A 54 7.72 5.48 2.76
C GLN A 54 8.89 5.69 3.75
N VAL A 55 10.08 6.02 3.27
CA VAL A 55 11.33 5.96 4.06
C VAL A 55 11.43 6.96 5.21
N ARG A 56 10.56 7.98 5.25
CA ARG A 56 10.60 9.07 6.25
C ARG A 56 10.06 8.71 7.63
N GLY A 57 9.37 7.58 7.77
CA GLY A 57 8.73 7.17 9.01
C GLY A 57 7.84 5.96 8.79
N ASP A 58 7.26 5.40 9.85
CA ASP A 58 6.26 4.34 9.69
C ASP A 58 4.94 4.91 9.14
N MET A 59 4.12 4.01 8.60
CA MET A 59 2.87 4.34 7.89
C MET A 59 1.85 5.11 8.76
N ILE A 60 1.90 4.97 10.09
CA ILE A 60 0.98 5.62 11.01
C ILE A 60 1.56 6.95 11.49
N SER A 61 2.76 6.95 12.05
CA SER A 61 3.37 8.14 12.68
C SER A 61 3.53 9.31 11.70
N THR A 62 3.85 9.00 10.44
CA THR A 62 3.98 9.98 9.36
C THR A 62 2.71 10.82 9.20
N ILE A 63 1.53 10.17 9.29
CA ILE A 63 0.24 10.85 9.16
C ILE A 63 -0.15 11.53 10.48
N ILE A 64 -0.20 10.78 11.58
CA ILE A 64 -0.82 11.28 12.82
C ILE A 64 -0.05 12.45 13.44
N SER A 65 1.26 12.54 13.20
CA SER A 65 2.09 13.67 13.68
C SER A 65 1.70 15.02 13.07
N ARG A 66 0.92 15.03 11.98
CA ARG A 66 0.44 16.23 11.29
C ARG A 66 -1.01 16.56 11.57
N LEU A 67 -1.76 15.70 12.27
CA LEU A 67 -3.18 15.90 12.53
C LEU A 67 -3.40 16.63 13.86
N PRO A 68 -3.94 17.86 13.85
CA PRO A 68 -4.35 18.51 15.09
C PRO A 68 -5.34 17.64 15.86
N GLY A 69 -5.25 17.64 17.19
CA GLY A 69 -6.01 16.74 18.06
C GLY A 69 -5.26 15.48 18.47
N ILE A 70 -4.19 15.12 17.76
CA ILE A 70 -3.31 13.99 18.09
C ILE A 70 -1.95 14.50 18.58
N SER A 71 -1.40 13.86 19.62
CA SER A 71 -0.06 14.12 20.14
C SER A 71 0.60 12.80 20.53
N GLY A 72 1.69 12.45 19.85
CA GLY A 72 2.26 11.10 19.94
C GLY A 72 1.25 10.08 19.39
N GLN A 73 0.93 9.05 20.18
CA GLN A 73 -0.11 8.06 19.86
C GLN A 73 -1.41 8.29 20.66
N GLU A 74 -1.64 9.51 21.14
CA GLU A 74 -2.80 9.86 21.95
C GLU A 74 -3.70 10.89 21.27
N VAL A 75 -5.01 10.61 21.25
CA VAL A 75 -6.04 11.58 20.85
C VAL A 75 -6.35 12.46 22.06
N LYS A 76 -5.98 13.73 22.01
CA LYS A 76 -6.14 14.71 23.10
C LYS A 76 -7.24 15.74 22.84
N GLY A 77 -7.76 15.82 21.62
CA GLY A 77 -8.87 16.67 21.26
C GLY A 77 -9.44 16.31 19.89
N LEU A 78 -10.33 17.15 19.37
CA LEU A 78 -10.95 16.98 18.05
C LEU A 78 -9.88 16.80 16.97
N ILE A 79 -9.93 15.65 16.29
CA ILE A 79 -9.04 15.36 15.17
C ILE A 79 -9.46 16.25 14.00
N LYS A 80 -8.49 16.95 13.42
CA LYS A 80 -8.72 17.83 12.27
C LYS A 80 -7.75 17.48 11.13
N PRO A 81 -8.06 17.89 9.90
CA PRO A 81 -7.10 17.81 8.81
C PRO A 81 -5.81 18.57 9.11
N ALA A 82 -4.69 18.08 8.57
CA ALA A 82 -3.42 18.79 8.59
C ALA A 82 -3.55 20.17 7.92
N SER A 83 -2.71 21.12 8.34
CA SER A 83 -2.67 22.48 7.77
C SER A 83 -2.21 22.53 6.31
N GLY A 84 -1.55 21.46 5.84
CA GLY A 84 -1.06 21.30 4.49
C GLY A 84 -0.80 19.83 4.16
N PRO A 85 -0.28 19.54 2.95
CA PRO A 85 -0.02 18.18 2.54
C PRO A 85 1.08 17.51 3.36
N ILE A 86 0.99 16.19 3.51
CA ILE A 86 1.88 15.39 4.37
C ILE A 86 2.99 14.72 3.56
N THR A 87 2.64 13.92 2.55
CA THR A 87 3.61 13.09 1.78
C THR A 87 3.77 13.55 0.31
N VAL A 88 3.17 14.68 -0.05
CA VAL A 88 3.17 15.21 -1.42
C VAL A 88 4.56 15.58 -1.93
N SER A 89 5.47 16.09 -1.08
CA SER A 89 6.82 16.47 -1.55
C SER A 89 7.57 15.26 -2.12
N ASP A 90 7.52 14.14 -1.39
CA ASP A 90 8.20 12.90 -1.78
C ASP A 90 7.52 12.27 -2.99
N THR A 91 6.19 12.33 -3.02
CA THR A 91 5.40 11.84 -4.14
C THR A 91 5.73 12.61 -5.42
N LYS A 92 5.82 13.95 -5.34
CA LYS A 92 6.25 14.79 -6.49
C LYS A 92 7.66 14.45 -6.94
N TYR A 93 8.58 14.15 -6.03
CA TYR A 93 9.91 13.68 -6.39
C TYR A 93 9.83 12.36 -7.17
N ALA A 94 9.11 11.35 -6.66
CA ALA A 94 8.95 10.06 -7.34
C ALA A 94 8.32 10.23 -8.74
N VAL A 95 7.26 11.04 -8.86
CA VAL A 95 6.60 11.34 -10.15
C VAL A 95 7.55 12.04 -11.13
N SER A 96 8.46 12.88 -10.62
CA SER A 96 9.49 13.52 -11.48
C SER A 96 10.54 12.53 -12.01
N LYS A 97 10.65 11.33 -11.42
CA LYS A 97 11.62 10.30 -11.78
C LYS A 97 11.01 9.16 -12.58
N HIS A 98 9.72 8.86 -12.39
CA HIS A 98 9.04 7.77 -13.09
C HIS A 98 7.61 8.15 -13.47
N GLY A 99 7.18 7.69 -14.65
CA GLY A 99 5.88 8.06 -15.21
C GLY A 99 4.67 7.42 -14.52
N LYS A 100 4.87 6.45 -13.61
CA LYS A 100 3.79 5.79 -12.87
C LYS A 100 4.15 5.60 -11.40
N VAL A 101 3.39 6.23 -10.53
CA VAL A 101 3.63 6.20 -9.08
C VAL A 101 2.37 5.81 -8.34
N LYS A 102 2.51 4.87 -7.41
CA LYS A 102 1.50 4.56 -6.39
C LYS A 102 1.80 5.38 -5.15
N ALA A 103 0.86 6.20 -4.71
CA ALA A 103 0.91 6.86 -3.41
C ALA A 103 0.11 6.05 -2.39
N MET A 104 0.44 6.17 -1.11
CA MET A 104 -0.21 5.39 -0.05
C MET A 104 -0.25 6.10 1.30
N PHE A 105 -1.21 5.71 2.11
CA PHE A 105 -1.27 6.02 3.54
C PHE A 105 -1.95 4.90 4.32
N ALA A 106 -1.69 4.85 5.63
CA ALA A 106 -2.46 4.01 6.55
C ALA A 106 -3.92 4.45 6.55
N GLY A 107 -4.84 3.48 6.46
CA GLY A 107 -6.27 3.75 6.43
C GLY A 107 -6.84 4.20 7.78
N PRO A 108 -8.05 4.79 7.76
CA PRO A 108 -8.69 5.32 8.96
C PRO A 108 -8.82 4.32 10.11
N SER A 109 -9.18 3.08 9.81
CA SER A 109 -9.43 2.03 10.81
C SER A 109 -8.13 1.62 11.49
N THR A 110 -7.07 1.42 10.71
CA THR A 110 -5.73 1.07 11.19
C THR A 110 -5.15 2.18 12.03
N ILE A 111 -5.28 3.44 11.59
CA ILE A 111 -4.85 4.60 12.38
C ILE A 111 -5.61 4.65 13.71
N ALA A 112 -6.94 4.51 13.70
CA ALA A 112 -7.74 4.54 14.92
C ALA A 112 -7.33 3.46 15.94
N HIS A 113 -7.02 2.26 15.46
CA HIS A 113 -6.59 1.15 16.31
C HIS A 113 -5.17 1.29 16.87
N ALA A 114 -4.31 2.08 16.21
CA ALA A 114 -3.00 2.43 16.73
C ALA A 114 -3.03 3.53 17.81
N LEU A 115 -4.16 4.23 17.97
CA LEU A 115 -4.28 5.36 18.89
C LEU A 115 -4.92 4.99 20.23
N LYS A 116 -4.55 5.77 21.26
CA LYS A 116 -5.18 5.77 22.59
C LYS A 116 -6.01 7.03 22.77
N ILE A 117 -7.27 6.89 23.17
CA ILE A 117 -8.15 8.04 23.40
C ILE A 117 -7.89 8.59 24.80
N LYS A 118 -7.52 9.88 24.85
CA LYS A 118 -7.17 10.63 26.08
C LYS A 118 -7.91 11.97 26.12
N THR A 119 -9.19 11.92 25.77
CA THR A 119 -10.09 13.07 25.74
C THR A 119 -11.53 12.59 25.95
N PRO A 120 -12.42 13.38 26.59
CA PRO A 120 -13.83 13.02 26.73
C PRO A 120 -14.64 13.21 25.43
N MET A 121 -14.04 13.76 24.37
CA MET A 121 -14.73 14.04 23.10
C MET A 121 -15.12 12.77 22.31
N TYR A 122 -14.41 11.67 22.56
CA TYR A 122 -14.64 10.39 21.89
C TYR A 122 -14.74 9.29 22.95
N ARG A 123 -15.64 8.35 22.74
CA ARG A 123 -15.92 7.23 23.64
C ARG A 123 -15.10 5.99 23.27
N ASP A 124 -14.93 5.77 21.97
CA ASP A 124 -14.24 4.61 21.42
C ASP A 124 -13.56 4.93 20.08
N ARG A 125 -12.90 3.92 19.53
CA ARG A 125 -12.12 4.05 18.29
C ARG A 125 -12.99 4.25 17.06
N ASP A 126 -14.22 3.76 17.05
CA ASP A 126 -15.11 3.93 15.89
C ASP A 126 -15.52 5.40 15.75
N GLU A 127 -15.62 6.15 16.85
CA GLU A 127 -15.96 7.57 16.83
C GLU A 127 -14.87 8.48 16.27
N ILE A 128 -13.60 8.08 16.33
CA ILE A 128 -12.49 8.88 15.74
C ILE A 128 -12.30 8.61 14.25
N ILE A 129 -12.80 7.48 13.73
CA ILE A 129 -12.61 7.09 12.33
C ILE A 129 -13.19 8.13 11.35
N PRO A 130 -14.40 8.69 11.53
CA PRO A 130 -14.93 9.72 10.64
C PRO A 130 -14.05 10.98 10.55
N ASP A 131 -13.47 11.43 11.65
CA ASP A 131 -12.60 12.61 11.66
C ASP A 131 -11.23 12.31 11.02
N ILE A 132 -10.67 11.13 11.26
CA ILE A 132 -9.47 10.64 10.56
C ILE A 132 -9.75 10.54 9.05
N THR A 133 -10.92 10.03 8.68
CA THR A 133 -11.35 9.93 7.28
C THR A 133 -11.43 11.31 6.64
N SER A 134 -12.05 12.29 7.30
CA SER A 134 -12.10 13.66 6.79
C SER A 134 -10.72 14.27 6.61
N ALA A 135 -9.76 13.96 7.49
CA ALA A 135 -8.37 14.37 7.33
C ALA A 135 -7.70 13.70 6.12
N LEU A 136 -7.87 12.39 5.96
CA LEU A 136 -7.28 11.61 4.88
C LEU A 136 -7.87 11.93 3.50
N VAL A 137 -9.16 12.29 3.41
CA VAL A 137 -9.76 12.80 2.17
C VAL A 137 -9.01 14.04 1.66
N ARG A 138 -8.54 14.93 2.55
CA ARG A 138 -7.75 16.09 2.14
C ARG A 138 -6.37 15.70 1.62
N GLU A 139 -5.68 14.77 2.30
CA GLU A 139 -4.38 14.28 1.85
C GLU A 139 -4.49 13.53 0.52
N ALA A 140 -5.50 12.68 0.37
CA ALA A 140 -5.82 12.01 -0.89
C ALA A 140 -6.06 13.00 -2.03
N GLY A 141 -6.76 14.11 -1.74
CA GLY A 141 -6.90 15.25 -2.64
C GLY A 141 -5.55 15.84 -3.06
N TYR A 142 -4.64 16.12 -2.14
CA TYR A 142 -3.33 16.66 -2.51
C TYR A 142 -2.46 15.67 -3.28
N LEU A 143 -2.53 14.38 -2.94
CA LEU A 143 -1.78 13.32 -3.60
C LEU A 143 -2.25 13.10 -5.04
N GLN A 144 -3.56 13.13 -5.31
CA GLN A 144 -4.06 12.95 -6.69
C GLN A 144 -3.54 14.06 -7.62
N GLU A 145 -3.45 15.30 -7.13
CA GLU A 145 -2.96 16.46 -7.90
C GLU A 145 -1.46 16.38 -8.22
N THR A 146 -0.73 15.39 -7.68
CA THR A 146 0.66 15.14 -8.08
C THR A 146 0.78 14.35 -9.38
N GLY A 147 -0.31 13.77 -9.89
CA GLY A 147 -0.29 12.92 -11.08
C GLY A 147 0.01 11.44 -10.80
N ILE A 148 -0.25 10.96 -9.58
CA ILE A 148 -0.13 9.53 -9.24
C ILE A 148 -1.03 8.65 -10.12
N THR A 149 -0.62 7.40 -10.32
CA THR A 149 -1.39 6.40 -11.08
C THR A 149 -2.44 5.71 -10.20
N ILE A 150 -2.10 5.45 -8.94
CA ILE A 150 -2.93 4.71 -7.98
C ILE A 150 -2.76 5.37 -6.61
N LEU A 151 -3.85 5.45 -5.85
CA LEU A 151 -3.79 5.73 -4.41
C LEU A 151 -4.15 4.46 -3.63
N GLN A 152 -3.27 4.05 -2.73
CA GLN A 152 -3.48 2.88 -1.88
C GLN A 152 -3.81 3.28 -0.44
N ILE A 153 -4.78 2.57 0.13
CA ILE A 153 -5.20 2.66 1.52
C ILE A 153 -4.76 1.36 2.19
N ASP A 154 -3.85 1.44 3.16
CA ASP A 154 -3.34 0.27 3.87
C ASP A 154 -4.18 0.01 5.13
N GLU A 155 -4.93 -1.09 5.15
CA GLU A 155 -5.84 -1.45 6.24
C GLU A 155 -5.60 -2.87 6.79
N PRO A 156 -4.38 -3.19 7.28
CA PRO A 156 -4.09 -4.50 7.86
C PRO A 156 -4.98 -4.84 9.07
N ILE A 157 -5.59 -3.85 9.72
CA ILE A 157 -6.49 -4.11 10.85
C ILE A 157 -7.74 -4.91 10.46
N LEU A 158 -8.17 -4.87 9.20
CA LEU A 158 -9.44 -5.46 8.77
C LEU A 158 -9.42 -6.99 8.88
N SER A 159 -8.28 -7.64 8.66
CA SER A 159 -8.13 -9.11 8.78
C SER A 159 -8.07 -9.60 10.23
N THR A 160 -7.89 -8.71 11.21
CA THR A 160 -7.76 -9.10 12.62
C THR A 160 -9.08 -9.45 13.31
N GLY A 161 -10.21 -9.12 12.70
CA GLY A 161 -11.56 -9.33 13.25
C GLY A 161 -11.99 -8.32 14.33
N ILE A 162 -11.14 -7.36 14.70
CA ILE A 162 -11.47 -6.34 15.72
C ILE A 162 -12.10 -5.08 15.11
N ALA A 163 -11.85 -4.83 13.83
CA ALA A 163 -12.29 -3.61 13.16
C ALA A 163 -13.78 -3.66 12.82
N ASN A 164 -14.45 -2.51 12.95
CA ASN A 164 -15.83 -2.36 12.52
C ASN A 164 -15.90 -2.22 10.99
N MET A 165 -16.28 -3.30 10.30
CA MET A 165 -16.31 -3.36 8.84
C MET A 165 -17.27 -2.35 8.18
N ASN A 166 -18.36 -1.98 8.86
CA ASN A 166 -19.29 -0.97 8.33
C ASN A 166 -18.65 0.42 8.34
N VAL A 167 -17.98 0.76 9.45
CA VAL A 167 -17.27 2.05 9.58
C VAL A 167 -16.09 2.10 8.61
N ALA A 168 -15.34 1.00 8.45
CA ALA A 168 -14.29 0.89 7.46
C ALA A 168 -14.82 1.08 6.03
N TYR A 169 -15.92 0.41 5.67
CA TYR A 169 -16.56 0.54 4.35
C TYR A 169 -16.93 1.99 4.05
N GLU A 170 -17.61 2.68 4.97
CA GLU A 170 -18.01 4.08 4.78
C GLU A 170 -16.81 5.01 4.63
N SER A 171 -15.75 4.75 5.37
CA SER A 171 -14.53 5.54 5.33
C SER A 171 -13.76 5.37 4.01
N ILE A 172 -13.59 4.12 3.57
CA ILE A 172 -12.98 3.79 2.29
C ILE A 172 -13.83 4.36 1.15
N ARG A 173 -15.17 4.28 1.24
CA ARG A 173 -16.11 4.88 0.28
C ARG A 173 -15.92 6.38 0.16
N SER A 174 -15.76 7.08 1.28
CA SER A 174 -15.54 8.53 1.29
C SER A 174 -14.21 8.90 0.64
N ILE A 175 -13.14 8.15 0.90
CA ILE A 175 -11.82 8.42 0.32
C ILE A 175 -11.83 8.10 -1.18
N ALA A 176 -12.20 6.88 -1.56
CA ALA A 176 -12.23 6.44 -2.95
C ALA A 176 -13.17 7.30 -3.81
N GLY A 177 -14.35 7.67 -3.28
CA GLY A 177 -15.30 8.54 -3.98
C GLY A 177 -14.82 9.97 -4.21
N SER A 178 -13.76 10.42 -3.53
CA SER A 178 -13.14 11.74 -3.74
C SER A 178 -12.03 11.72 -4.81
N LEU A 179 -11.64 10.54 -5.29
CA LEU A 179 -10.51 10.34 -6.18
C LEU A 179 -10.96 10.12 -7.63
N ARG A 180 -10.17 10.66 -8.56
CA ARG A 180 -10.29 10.40 -10.00
C ARG A 180 -9.34 9.31 -10.49
N VAL A 181 -8.35 8.99 -9.67
CA VAL A 181 -7.39 7.91 -9.91
C VAL A 181 -7.89 6.63 -9.26
N PRO A 182 -7.53 5.46 -9.82
CA PRO A 182 -7.81 4.17 -9.21
C PRO A 182 -7.38 4.08 -7.74
N THR A 183 -8.22 3.44 -6.93
CA THR A 183 -7.97 3.21 -5.51
C THR A 183 -7.63 1.74 -5.26
N CYS A 184 -6.58 1.51 -4.47
CA CYS A 184 -6.17 0.20 -3.98
C CYS A 184 -6.44 0.08 -2.48
N LEU A 185 -6.93 -1.07 -2.04
CA LEU A 185 -7.01 -1.43 -0.62
C LEU A 185 -6.08 -2.60 -0.37
N HIS A 186 -5.07 -2.40 0.48
CA HIS A 186 -4.14 -3.43 0.90
C HIS A 186 -4.53 -3.98 2.27
N VAL A 187 -4.66 -5.29 2.40
CA VAL A 187 -4.99 -5.98 3.66
C VAL A 187 -4.07 -7.19 3.85
N CYS A 188 -3.24 -7.14 4.89
CA CYS A 188 -2.31 -8.21 5.22
C CYS A 188 -2.98 -9.44 5.86
N GLY A 189 -2.31 -10.59 5.76
CA GLY A 189 -2.66 -11.82 6.50
C GLY A 189 -3.76 -12.67 5.89
N ASN A 190 -4.34 -13.55 6.72
CA ASN A 190 -5.42 -14.45 6.31
C ASN A 190 -6.75 -13.70 6.21
N ILE A 191 -7.39 -13.80 5.04
CA ILE A 191 -8.64 -13.08 4.74
C ILE A 191 -9.88 -13.99 4.65
N GLY A 192 -9.75 -15.26 5.04
CA GLY A 192 -10.80 -16.27 4.92
C GLY A 192 -12.16 -15.84 5.47
N SER A 193 -12.17 -15.16 6.62
CA SER A 193 -13.40 -14.71 7.29
C SER A 193 -13.99 -13.41 6.73
N ILE A 194 -13.25 -12.67 5.91
CA ILE A 194 -13.63 -11.31 5.48
C ILE A 194 -13.63 -11.11 3.96
N ILE A 195 -13.26 -12.11 3.16
CA ILE A 195 -13.14 -11.99 1.70
C ILE A 195 -14.41 -11.41 1.05
N ASP A 196 -15.59 -11.89 1.44
CA ASP A 196 -16.87 -11.45 0.86
C ASP A 196 -17.12 -9.96 1.09
N VAL A 197 -16.63 -9.44 2.21
CA VAL A 197 -16.74 -8.03 2.57
C VAL A 197 -15.66 -7.22 1.84
N LEU A 198 -14.42 -7.72 1.77
CA LEU A 198 -13.33 -7.09 1.02
C LEU A 198 -13.65 -6.93 -0.46
N LEU A 199 -14.20 -7.97 -1.10
CA LEU A 199 -14.63 -7.92 -2.51
C LEU A 199 -15.82 -6.99 -2.76
N LYS A 200 -16.49 -6.51 -1.72
CA LYS A 200 -17.54 -5.47 -1.83
C LYS A 200 -17.02 -4.07 -1.56
N MET A 201 -15.80 -3.91 -1.05
CA MET A 201 -15.21 -2.60 -0.77
C MET A 201 -15.19 -1.73 -2.04
N PRO A 202 -15.48 -0.42 -1.93
CA PRO A 202 -15.65 0.46 -3.08
C PRO A 202 -14.30 0.98 -3.61
N VAL A 203 -13.44 0.04 -3.99
CA VAL A 203 -12.10 0.27 -4.56
C VAL A 203 -11.92 -0.53 -5.85
N ASP A 204 -10.99 -0.10 -6.70
CA ASP A 204 -10.69 -0.74 -7.98
C ASP A 204 -9.77 -1.95 -7.83
N ILE A 205 -8.85 -1.91 -6.85
CA ILE A 205 -7.83 -2.93 -6.61
C ILE A 205 -7.95 -3.43 -5.17
N ILE A 206 -7.94 -4.76 -5.00
CA ILE A 206 -7.81 -5.43 -3.70
C ILE A 206 -6.45 -6.14 -3.70
N ASP A 207 -5.55 -5.68 -2.83
CA ASP A 207 -4.18 -6.15 -2.73
C ASP A 207 -4.00 -7.06 -1.50
N LEU A 208 -3.52 -8.28 -1.73
CA LEU A 208 -3.55 -9.42 -0.81
C LEU A 208 -2.27 -10.25 -0.88
N GLU A 209 -2.02 -10.99 0.20
CA GLU A 209 -0.89 -11.90 0.35
C GLU A 209 -1.21 -13.30 -0.17
N PHE A 210 -0.37 -13.85 -1.04
CA PHE A 210 -0.50 -15.23 -1.54
C PHE A 210 0.79 -16.06 -1.44
N ALA A 211 1.95 -15.44 -1.22
CA ALA A 211 3.20 -16.17 -1.09
C ALA A 211 3.33 -16.85 0.28
N ASN A 212 3.02 -16.11 1.35
CA ASN A 212 3.01 -16.58 2.73
C ASN A 212 1.60 -17.01 3.20
N ASN A 213 0.54 -16.61 2.50
CA ASN A 213 -0.85 -17.00 2.77
C ASN A 213 -1.52 -17.70 1.57
N PRO A 214 -1.03 -18.87 1.12
CA PRO A 214 -1.53 -19.53 -0.09
C PRO A 214 -3.02 -19.92 -0.02
N ASP A 215 -3.57 -20.13 1.18
CA ASP A 215 -5.00 -20.43 1.38
C ASP A 215 -5.94 -19.29 0.96
N ASN A 216 -5.41 -18.05 0.88
CA ASN A 216 -6.16 -16.91 0.35
C ASN A 216 -6.56 -17.15 -1.11
N LEU A 217 -5.76 -17.91 -1.88
CA LEU A 217 -6.04 -18.23 -3.28
C LEU A 217 -7.27 -19.13 -3.44
N GLU A 218 -7.39 -20.14 -2.58
CA GLU A 218 -8.58 -21.00 -2.56
C GLU A 218 -9.82 -20.22 -2.11
N THR A 219 -9.64 -19.33 -1.14
CA THR A 219 -10.72 -18.49 -0.61
C THR A 219 -11.30 -17.56 -1.68
N ILE A 220 -10.45 -16.87 -2.44
CA ILE A 220 -10.90 -15.91 -3.44
C ILE A 220 -11.43 -16.60 -4.71
N SER A 221 -10.90 -17.77 -5.08
CA SER A 221 -11.36 -18.49 -6.29
C SER A 221 -12.80 -19.01 -6.19
N LYS A 222 -13.32 -19.15 -4.96
CA LYS A 222 -14.73 -19.47 -4.69
C LYS A 222 -15.68 -18.28 -4.84
N ASN A 223 -15.14 -17.08 -5.06
CA ASN A 223 -15.87 -15.83 -5.04
C ASN A 223 -15.83 -15.11 -6.39
N GLU A 224 -16.86 -14.31 -6.65
CA GLU A 224 -16.91 -13.47 -7.83
C GLU A 224 -16.08 -12.19 -7.58
N ILE A 225 -14.92 -12.11 -8.25
CA ILE A 225 -13.99 -10.95 -8.14
C ILE A 225 -14.56 -9.69 -8.83
N ARG A 226 -15.69 -9.83 -9.54
CA ARG A 226 -16.37 -8.75 -10.28
C ARG A 226 -15.38 -8.01 -11.19
N ASP A 227 -15.46 -6.69 -11.21
CA ASP A 227 -14.66 -5.78 -12.04
C ASP A 227 -13.35 -5.34 -11.36
N LYS A 228 -12.90 -6.05 -10.33
CA LYS A 228 -11.70 -5.69 -9.56
C LYS A 228 -10.43 -6.24 -10.16
N ILE A 229 -9.34 -5.51 -9.95
CA ILE A 229 -7.96 -6.00 -10.11
C ILE A 229 -7.51 -6.58 -8.77
N ILE A 230 -6.72 -7.66 -8.83
CA ILE A 230 -6.09 -8.28 -7.67
C ILE A 230 -4.63 -7.82 -7.61
N GLY A 231 -4.25 -7.13 -6.54
CA GLY A 231 -2.84 -7.05 -6.11
C GLY A 231 -2.44 -8.42 -5.61
N TYR A 232 -1.47 -9.02 -6.29
CA TYR A 232 -1.17 -10.44 -6.21
C TYR A 232 0.23 -10.64 -5.63
N GLY A 233 0.29 -10.73 -4.31
CA GLY A 233 1.49 -10.97 -3.52
C GLY A 233 2.17 -12.30 -3.87
N VAL A 234 3.28 -12.26 -4.60
CA VAL A 234 4.03 -13.45 -5.07
C VAL A 234 5.42 -13.60 -4.46
N VAL A 235 5.86 -12.59 -3.72
CA VAL A 235 7.12 -12.59 -2.97
C VAL A 235 6.79 -12.58 -1.48
N ASP A 236 7.35 -13.54 -0.75
CA ASP A 236 7.17 -13.63 0.70
C ASP A 236 7.95 -12.49 1.38
N SER A 237 7.24 -11.50 1.92
CA SER A 237 7.87 -10.38 2.63
C SER A 237 8.32 -10.74 4.05
N ALA A 238 7.91 -11.88 4.61
CA ALA A 238 8.33 -12.36 5.92
C ALA A 238 9.65 -13.17 5.84
N ASP A 239 9.91 -13.86 4.71
CA ASP A 239 11.19 -14.55 4.48
C ASP A 239 12.33 -13.56 4.19
N THR A 240 13.38 -13.60 5.00
CA THR A 240 14.61 -12.81 4.83
C THR A 240 15.48 -13.23 3.65
N ASN A 241 15.19 -14.38 3.02
CA ASN A 241 15.88 -14.85 1.82
C ASN A 241 15.22 -14.31 0.56
N ILE A 242 15.96 -14.25 -0.54
CA ILE A 242 15.41 -13.86 -1.84
C ILE A 242 14.70 -15.07 -2.46
N ASP A 243 13.41 -14.93 -2.76
CA ASP A 243 12.62 -15.96 -3.45
C ASP A 243 13.24 -16.29 -4.82
N PRO A 244 13.45 -17.57 -5.16
CA PRO A 244 13.93 -17.96 -6.48
C PRO A 244 12.93 -17.58 -7.57
N VAL A 245 13.42 -17.08 -8.71
CA VAL A 245 12.59 -16.71 -9.89
C VAL A 245 11.60 -17.81 -10.26
N LYS A 246 12.05 -19.08 -10.27
CA LYS A 246 11.20 -20.24 -10.57
C LYS A 246 10.01 -20.39 -9.61
N THR A 247 10.21 -20.10 -8.32
CA THR A 247 9.14 -20.15 -7.32
C THR A 247 8.12 -19.05 -7.59
N ILE A 248 8.58 -17.84 -7.91
CA ILE A 248 7.72 -16.71 -8.23
C ILE A 248 6.91 -16.99 -9.51
N ILE A 249 7.54 -17.53 -10.57
CA ILE A 249 6.85 -17.94 -11.80
C ILE A 249 5.68 -18.87 -11.48
N SER A 250 5.92 -19.94 -10.71
CA SER A 250 4.87 -20.89 -10.36
C SER A 250 3.71 -20.27 -9.58
N ARG A 251 3.98 -19.26 -8.74
CA ARG A 251 2.93 -18.50 -8.04
C ARG A 251 2.13 -17.62 -9.00
N ILE A 252 2.80 -16.93 -9.94
CA ILE A 252 2.16 -16.09 -10.96
C ILE A 252 1.27 -16.94 -11.87
N GLU A 253 1.75 -18.08 -12.38
CA GLU A 253 1.00 -18.98 -13.26
C GLU A 253 -0.32 -19.43 -12.62
N LYS A 254 -0.31 -19.79 -11.32
CA LYS A 254 -1.54 -20.13 -10.58
C LYS A 254 -2.55 -18.98 -10.55
N GLY A 255 -2.06 -17.74 -10.38
CA GLY A 255 -2.92 -16.57 -10.41
C GLY A 255 -3.51 -16.36 -11.80
N VAL A 256 -2.69 -16.51 -12.85
CA VAL A 256 -3.11 -16.39 -14.25
C VAL A 256 -4.21 -17.39 -14.58
N ASP A 257 -4.04 -18.65 -14.19
CA ASP A 257 -5.03 -19.72 -14.42
C ASP A 257 -6.39 -19.42 -13.77
N LEU A 258 -6.38 -18.76 -12.61
CA LEU A 258 -7.60 -18.48 -11.84
C LEU A 258 -8.29 -17.17 -12.25
N PHE A 259 -7.52 -16.13 -12.56
CA PHE A 259 -8.05 -14.76 -12.67
C PHE A 259 -7.86 -14.12 -14.04
N GLY A 260 -7.01 -14.71 -14.88
CA GLY A 260 -6.58 -14.10 -16.13
C GLY A 260 -5.46 -13.07 -15.93
N PRO A 261 -4.52 -12.96 -16.88
CA PRO A 261 -3.34 -12.09 -16.75
C PRO A 261 -3.67 -10.59 -16.77
N GLU A 262 -4.85 -10.21 -17.25
CA GLU A 262 -5.35 -8.84 -17.31
C GLU A 262 -5.98 -8.34 -16.01
N LYS A 263 -6.12 -9.20 -14.99
CA LYS A 263 -6.66 -8.83 -13.67
C LYS A 263 -5.61 -8.80 -12.56
N LEU A 264 -4.36 -9.12 -12.87
CA LEU A 264 -3.31 -9.25 -11.85
C LEU A 264 -2.32 -8.09 -11.91
N LEU A 265 -2.10 -7.48 -10.75
CA LEU A 265 -1.05 -6.53 -10.47
C LEU A 265 -0.04 -7.23 -9.56
N ILE A 266 1.15 -7.52 -10.07
CA ILE A 266 2.14 -8.37 -9.38
C ILE A 266 2.95 -7.54 -8.38
N ASP A 267 2.99 -7.97 -7.13
CA ASP A 267 3.74 -7.31 -6.06
C ASP A 267 4.21 -8.29 -4.97
N PRO A 268 4.98 -7.83 -3.97
CA PRO A 268 5.26 -8.60 -2.77
C PRO A 268 4.04 -8.69 -1.85
N ASP A 269 4.03 -9.68 -0.95
CA ASP A 269 2.96 -9.83 0.06
C ASP A 269 2.78 -8.56 0.92
N CYS A 270 3.86 -7.90 1.33
CA CYS A 270 3.80 -6.68 2.12
C CYS A 270 4.99 -5.75 1.81
N GLY A 271 5.08 -4.62 2.52
CA GLY A 271 6.22 -3.71 2.44
C GLY A 271 7.53 -4.37 2.87
N LEU A 272 8.63 -3.97 2.22
CA LEU A 272 9.95 -4.59 2.39
C LEU A 272 10.87 -3.86 3.38
N ARG A 273 10.36 -2.88 4.15
CA ARG A 273 11.16 -2.04 5.07
C ARG A 273 12.05 -2.82 6.02
N MET A 274 11.59 -3.99 6.48
CA MET A 274 12.29 -4.79 7.48
C MET A 274 13.49 -5.57 6.93
N HIS A 275 13.70 -5.56 5.61
CA HIS A 275 14.81 -6.26 4.96
C HIS A 275 16.08 -5.42 4.89
N GLU A 276 17.20 -6.11 4.71
CA GLU A 276 18.40 -5.48 4.18
C GLU A 276 18.14 -4.98 2.75
N ARG A 277 18.73 -3.83 2.38
CA ARG A 277 18.51 -3.23 1.06
C ARG A 277 18.84 -4.19 -0.09
N SER A 278 19.93 -4.95 0.03
CA SER A 278 20.33 -5.92 -1.00
C SER A 278 19.32 -7.06 -1.18
N VAL A 279 18.68 -7.49 -0.09
CA VAL A 279 17.63 -8.51 -0.10
C VAL A 279 16.36 -7.93 -0.73
N ALA A 280 15.94 -6.73 -0.32
CA ALA A 280 14.76 -6.08 -0.88
C ALA A 280 14.91 -5.85 -2.39
N PHE A 281 16.07 -5.34 -2.84
CA PHE A 281 16.36 -5.16 -4.25
C PHE A 281 16.34 -6.50 -5.01
N GLY A 282 16.98 -7.54 -4.46
CA GLY A 282 17.01 -8.88 -5.06
C GLY A 282 15.62 -9.50 -5.21
N LYS A 283 14.76 -9.34 -4.19
CA LYS A 283 13.35 -9.76 -4.23
C LYS A 283 12.59 -9.07 -5.36
N LEU A 284 12.69 -7.73 -5.46
CA LEU A 284 12.03 -6.98 -6.52
C LEU A 284 12.54 -7.36 -7.91
N LYS A 285 13.86 -7.55 -8.08
CA LYS A 285 14.47 -7.95 -9.35
C LYS A 285 14.03 -9.35 -9.80
N ASN A 286 13.99 -10.32 -8.89
CA ASN A 286 13.52 -11.66 -9.23
C ASN A 286 12.03 -11.66 -9.58
N MET A 287 11.24 -10.83 -8.92
CA MET A 287 9.82 -10.69 -9.19
C MET A 287 9.54 -10.10 -10.57
N THR A 288 10.26 -9.06 -10.96
CA THR A 288 10.11 -8.44 -12.29
C THR A 288 10.58 -9.37 -13.41
N GLU A 289 11.67 -10.12 -13.20
CA GLU A 289 12.13 -11.17 -14.11
C GLU A 289 11.09 -12.29 -14.28
N ALA A 290 10.49 -12.76 -13.17
CA ALA A 290 9.44 -13.77 -13.21
C ALA A 290 8.20 -13.28 -13.96
N ALA A 291 7.73 -12.06 -13.67
CA ALA A 291 6.56 -11.47 -14.33
C ALA A 291 6.78 -11.29 -15.85
N GLU A 292 7.99 -10.87 -16.26
CA GLU A 292 8.35 -10.80 -17.68
C GLU A 292 8.38 -12.19 -18.33
N THR A 293 8.96 -13.18 -17.64
CA THR A 293 9.04 -14.56 -18.15
C THR A 293 7.67 -15.15 -18.43
N VAL A 294 6.72 -15.00 -17.49
CA VAL A 294 5.34 -15.46 -17.70
C VAL A 294 4.67 -14.65 -18.81
N ARG A 295 4.86 -13.33 -18.84
CA ARG A 295 4.26 -12.45 -19.84
C ARG A 295 4.63 -12.82 -21.28
N ILE A 296 5.86 -13.26 -21.53
CA ILE A 296 6.32 -13.69 -22.87
C ILE A 296 5.60 -14.97 -23.34
N GLN A 297 5.07 -15.77 -22.41
CA GLN A 297 4.41 -17.05 -22.70
C GLN A 297 2.88 -16.93 -22.88
N LEU A 298 2.29 -15.77 -22.61
CA LEU A 298 0.87 -15.46 -22.80
C LEU A 298 0.54 -15.17 -24.28
#